data_AF-A0A328BIE1-F1
#
_entry.id   AF-A0A328BIE1-F1
#
_cell.length_a   1.000
_cell.length_b   1.000
_cell.length_c   1.000
_cell.angle_alpha   90.00
_cell.angle_beta   90.00
_cell.angle_gamma   90.00
#
_symmetry.space_group_name_H-M   'P 1'
#
loop_
_entity.id
_entity.type
_entity.pdbx_description
1 polymer ?
#
loop_
_entity_poly.entity_id
_entity_poly.type
_entity_poly.pdbx_seq_one_letter_code
_entity_poly.pdbx_strand_id
1 'polypeptide(L)'
;MRNHRFLRLLPVFLLLLLPLLPQRSLAQVSKAGTYQFMQMTTIESVVAGGLGRSRITFTPEFKGTKEATMENLFSLTGINMQNVRANEEAIIRYLQEVQTEGWDLVQVTPLTQTLQSGGSTGQGIFMTRYLFRKAK
;
A
#
# COMPACT_ATOMS: atom_id res chain seq x y z
N MET A 1 -28.51 35.08 -51.72
CA MET A 1 -29.01 34.05 -50.76
C MET A 1 -27.81 33.44 -50.05
N ARG A 2 -27.61 33.74 -48.75
CA ARG A 2 -26.47 33.29 -47.96
C ARG A 2 -26.69 31.82 -47.58
N ASN A 3 -25.88 30.90 -48.12
CA ASN A 3 -26.05 29.46 -47.91
C ASN A 3 -25.67 29.06 -46.46
N HIS A 4 -26.64 29.17 -45.54
CA HIS A 4 -26.49 28.79 -44.13
C HIS A 4 -26.36 27.27 -43.90
N ARG A 5 -26.42 26.45 -44.95
CA ARG A 5 -26.27 24.99 -44.87
C ARG A 5 -24.89 24.56 -44.37
N PHE A 6 -23.84 25.29 -44.72
CA PHE A 6 -22.47 25.01 -44.26
C PHE A 6 -22.30 25.24 -42.74
N LEU A 7 -22.99 26.23 -42.17
CA LEU A 7 -22.87 26.57 -40.76
C LEU A 7 -23.57 25.55 -39.84
N ARG A 8 -24.57 24.82 -40.36
CA ARG A 8 -25.29 23.78 -39.60
C ARG A 8 -24.50 22.48 -39.42
N LEU A 9 -23.54 22.21 -40.31
CA LEU A 9 -22.70 21.00 -40.26
C LEU A 9 -21.39 21.21 -39.50
N LEU A 10 -20.99 22.47 -39.27
CA LEU A 10 -19.81 22.85 -38.50
C LEU A 10 -19.73 22.22 -37.09
N PRO A 11 -20.81 22.17 -36.27
CA PRO A 11 -20.73 21.54 -34.95
C PRO A 11 -20.54 20.02 -35.02
N VAL A 12 -21.10 19.36 -36.05
CA VAL A 12 -20.90 17.93 -36.29
C VAL A 12 -19.46 17.65 -36.70
N PHE A 13 -18.88 18.52 -37.54
CA PHE A 13 -17.48 18.41 -37.94
C PHE A 13 -16.51 18.66 -36.77
N LEU A 14 -16.82 19.62 -35.88
CA LEU A 14 -16.05 19.84 -34.64
C LEU A 14 -16.13 18.65 -33.67
N LEU A 15 -17.30 18.04 -33.52
CA LEU A 15 -17.48 16.85 -32.67
C LEU A 15 -16.72 15.63 -33.21
N LEU A 16 -16.63 15.49 -34.54
CA LEU A 16 -15.84 14.45 -35.19
C LEU A 16 -14.32 14.68 -35.07
N LEU A 17 -13.89 15.93 -34.85
CA LEU A 17 -12.49 16.29 -34.61
C LEU A 17 -12.07 16.18 -33.13
N LEU A 18 -13.03 16.09 -32.21
CA LEU A 18 -12.79 15.96 -30.77
C LEU A 18 -11.90 14.76 -30.36
N PRO A 19 -12.03 13.55 -30.93
CA PRO A 19 -11.14 12.42 -30.62
C PRO A 19 -9.75 12.51 -31.27
N LEU A 20 -9.56 13.42 -32.23
CA LEU A 20 -8.26 13.70 -32.86
C LEU A 20 -7.41 14.69 -32.07
N LEU A 21 -8.00 15.35 -31.06
CA LEU A 21 -7.23 16.11 -30.09
C LEU A 21 -6.33 15.14 -29.31
N PRO A 22 -5.06 15.48 -29.05
CA PRO A 22 -4.19 14.64 -28.26
C PRO A 22 -4.80 14.50 -26.86
N GLN A 23 -5.46 13.37 -26.63
CA GLN A 23 -5.88 12.96 -25.30
C GLN A 23 -4.58 12.76 -24.53
N ARG A 24 -4.22 13.75 -23.71
CA ARG A 24 -3.18 13.59 -22.72
C ARG A 24 -3.68 12.52 -21.77
N SER A 25 -3.38 11.26 -22.08
CA SER A 25 -3.48 10.19 -21.10
C SER A 25 -2.71 10.68 -19.88
N LEU A 26 -3.41 10.85 -18.75
CA LEU A 26 -2.76 10.88 -17.44
C LEU A 26 -2.26 9.46 -17.14
N ALA A 27 -1.50 8.87 -18.05
CA ALA A 27 -0.72 7.70 -17.79
C ALA A 27 0.45 8.20 -16.94
N GLN A 28 0.25 8.17 -15.62
CA GLN A 28 1.32 8.24 -14.65
C GLN A 28 2.13 6.94 -14.75
N VAL A 29 2.82 6.74 -15.88
CA VAL A 29 3.84 5.71 -16.02
C VAL A 29 5.16 6.44 -15.96
N SER A 30 5.63 6.53 -14.71
CA SER A 30 7.01 6.73 -14.27
C SER A 30 7.98 7.27 -15.33
N LYS A 31 8.40 8.53 -15.14
CA LYS A 31 9.66 9.07 -15.66
C LYS A 31 10.72 7.96 -15.61
N ALA A 32 11.30 7.61 -16.77
CA ALA A 32 12.43 6.69 -16.86
C ALA A 32 13.59 7.26 -16.03
N GLY A 33 13.65 6.87 -14.76
CA GLY A 33 14.56 7.38 -13.76
C GLY A 33 15.01 6.24 -12.87
N THR A 34 16.19 6.38 -12.27
CA THR A 34 16.65 5.42 -11.29
C THR A 34 15.84 5.60 -10.00
N TYR A 35 15.40 4.48 -9.42
CA TYR A 35 14.65 4.48 -8.17
C TYR A 35 15.51 3.96 -7.04
N GLN A 36 15.23 4.45 -5.83
CA GLN A 36 15.56 3.77 -4.60
C GLN A 36 14.31 3.10 -4.04
N PHE A 37 14.50 1.96 -3.38
CA PHE A 37 13.41 1.16 -2.82
C PHE A 37 13.54 1.05 -1.31
N MET A 38 12.40 0.95 -0.66
CA MET A 38 12.29 0.68 0.76
C MET A 38 11.14 -0.29 0.98
N GLN A 39 11.34 -1.27 1.87
CA GLN A 39 10.28 -2.16 2.31
C GLN A 39 9.91 -1.84 3.75
N MET A 40 8.62 -1.56 3.98
CA MET A 40 8.03 -1.67 5.31
C MET A 40 7.40 -3.06 5.42
N THR A 41 7.62 -3.77 6.52
CA THR A 41 7.04 -5.10 6.75
C THR A 41 6.31 -5.11 8.07
N THR A 42 5.04 -5.48 8.09
CA THR A 42 4.33 -5.80 9.33
C THR A 42 4.50 -7.29 9.60
N ILE A 43 4.77 -7.65 10.86
CA ILE A 43 4.83 -9.02 11.35
C ILE A 43 3.91 -9.09 12.55
N GLU A 44 2.85 -9.88 12.46
CA GLU A 44 1.83 -10.02 13.49
C GLU A 44 1.82 -11.47 13.98
N SER A 45 2.11 -11.62 15.27
CA SER A 45 2.30 -12.94 15.88
C SER A 45 0.98 -13.50 16.39
N VAL A 46 0.71 -14.75 16.01
CA VAL A 46 -0.42 -15.56 16.48
C VAL A 46 0.13 -16.59 17.46
N VAL A 47 0.65 -16.11 18.59
CA VAL A 47 1.11 -16.97 19.69
C VAL A 47 0.10 -16.82 20.82
N ALA A 48 -0.49 -17.95 21.23
CA ALA A 48 -1.47 -17.99 22.31
C ALA A 48 -0.92 -17.37 23.60
N GLY A 49 -1.81 -16.75 24.39
CA GLY A 49 -1.44 -16.12 25.65
C GLY A 49 -0.67 -14.80 25.54
N GLY A 50 -0.59 -14.20 24.34
CA GLY A 50 -0.01 -12.88 24.16
C GLY A 50 1.51 -12.83 24.34
N LEU A 51 2.20 -13.97 24.19
CA LEU A 51 3.66 -14.07 24.26
C LEU A 51 4.34 -13.73 22.91
N GLY A 52 3.55 -13.37 21.92
CA GLY A 52 4.03 -12.95 20.60
C GLY A 52 4.86 -11.66 20.63
N ARG A 53 5.47 -11.34 19.49
CA ARG A 53 6.24 -10.11 19.31
C ARG A 53 5.93 -9.46 17.97
N SER A 54 4.74 -8.88 17.86
CA SER A 54 4.34 -8.12 16.68
C SER A 54 5.22 -6.89 16.47
N ARG A 55 5.59 -6.58 15.23
CA ARG A 55 6.45 -5.44 14.88
C ARG A 55 6.26 -4.95 13.44
N ILE A 56 6.61 -3.70 13.21
CA ILE A 56 6.87 -3.13 11.89
C ILE A 56 8.38 -3.08 11.72
N THR A 57 8.91 -3.49 10.57
CA THR A 57 10.32 -3.36 10.21
C THR A 57 10.50 -2.56 8.93
N PHE A 58 11.61 -1.82 8.83
CA PHE A 58 11.96 -1.00 7.67
C PHE A 58 13.30 -1.45 7.08
N THR A 59 13.38 -1.55 5.76
CA THR A 59 14.63 -1.87 5.06
C THR A 59 14.73 -1.08 3.74
N PRO A 60 15.65 -0.11 3.62
CA PRO A 60 16.52 0.42 4.67
C PRO A 60 15.72 1.15 5.77
N GLU A 61 16.41 1.63 6.79
CA GLU A 61 15.82 2.34 7.93
C GLU A 61 15.00 3.55 7.47
N PHE A 62 13.81 3.72 8.05
CA PHE A 62 12.97 4.89 7.79
C PHE A 62 13.23 5.94 8.88
N LYS A 63 13.85 7.07 8.51
CA LYS A 63 14.20 8.16 9.44
C LYS A 63 14.99 7.66 10.68
N GLY A 64 15.92 6.72 10.47
CA GLY A 64 16.71 6.10 11.54
C GLY A 64 15.97 5.03 12.35
N THR A 65 14.73 4.69 11.98
CA THR A 65 13.95 3.63 12.61
C THR A 65 14.11 2.33 11.84
N LYS A 66 14.66 1.31 12.51
CA LYS A 66 14.74 -0.09 12.00
C LYS A 66 13.45 -0.85 12.23
N GLU A 67 12.85 -0.64 13.39
CA GLU A 67 11.64 -1.34 13.82
C GLU A 67 10.77 -0.47 14.73
N ALA A 68 9.47 -0.76 14.73
CA ALA A 68 8.49 -0.20 15.64
C ALA A 68 7.63 -1.33 16.24
N THR A 69 7.30 -1.22 17.51
CA THR A 69 6.50 -2.22 18.22
C THR A 69 5.04 -2.18 17.77
N MET A 70 4.39 -3.35 17.74
CA MET A 70 2.94 -3.49 17.60
C MET A 70 2.39 -4.34 18.74
N GLU A 71 1.10 -4.19 19.01
CA GLU A 71 0.39 -4.97 20.02
C GLU A 71 0.23 -6.43 19.60
N ASN A 72 0.15 -7.32 20.59
CA ASN A 72 -0.09 -8.73 20.36
C ASN A 72 -1.57 -8.98 20.02
N LEU A 73 -1.83 -9.64 18.90
CA LEU A 73 -3.21 -9.88 18.43
C LEU A 73 -3.98 -10.86 19.31
N PHE A 74 -3.30 -11.84 19.89
CA PHE A 74 -3.93 -12.94 20.64
C PHE A 74 -3.67 -12.82 22.13
N SER A 75 -4.69 -13.12 22.92
CA SER A 75 -4.64 -13.33 24.36
C SER A 75 -4.90 -14.82 24.68
N LEU A 76 -5.15 -15.14 25.95
CA LEU A 76 -5.65 -16.46 26.34
C LEU A 76 -7.11 -16.70 25.91
N THR A 77 -7.89 -15.64 25.68
CA THR A 77 -9.32 -15.71 25.37
C THR A 77 -9.64 -15.57 23.89
N GLY A 78 -8.62 -15.39 23.03
CA GLY A 78 -8.76 -15.23 21.59
C GLY A 78 -8.16 -13.92 21.08
N ILE A 79 -8.72 -13.38 20.00
CA ILE A 79 -8.24 -12.14 19.37
C ILE A 79 -8.67 -10.92 20.21
N ASN A 80 -7.73 -10.02 20.47
CA ASN A 80 -7.98 -8.72 21.08
C ASN A 80 -8.24 -7.67 20.00
N MET A 81 -9.50 -7.26 19.84
CA MET A 81 -9.91 -6.30 18.81
C MET A 81 -9.40 -4.87 19.05
N GLN A 82 -9.12 -4.50 20.30
CA GLN A 82 -8.49 -3.21 20.60
C GLN A 82 -7.04 -3.19 20.10
N ASN A 83 -6.33 -4.30 20.25
CA ASN A 83 -4.96 -4.45 19.75
C ASN A 83 -4.92 -4.47 18.22
N VAL A 84 -5.90 -5.13 17.57
CA VAL A 84 -6.07 -5.07 16.11
C VAL A 84 -6.19 -3.62 15.66
N ARG A 85 -7.10 -2.85 16.27
CA ARG A 85 -7.31 -1.44 15.93
C ARG A 85 -6.06 -0.59 16.17
N ALA A 86 -5.38 -0.76 17.30
CA ALA A 86 -4.14 -0.03 17.59
C ALA A 86 -3.04 -0.31 16.56
N ASN A 87 -2.93 -1.57 16.10
CA ASN A 87 -2.00 -1.95 15.05
C ASN A 87 -2.38 -1.34 13.69
N GLU A 88 -3.66 -1.36 13.32
CA GLU A 88 -4.15 -0.71 12.09
C GLU A 88 -3.85 0.80 12.09
N GLU A 89 -4.10 1.48 13.22
CA GLU A 89 -3.78 2.90 13.39
C GLU A 89 -2.27 3.15 13.25
N ALA A 90 -1.42 2.26 13.79
CA ALA A 90 0.03 2.36 13.64
C ALA A 90 0.50 2.14 12.19
N ILE A 91 -0.06 1.16 11.49
CA ILE A 91 0.26 0.87 10.10
C ILE A 91 -0.13 2.06 9.22
N ILE A 92 -1.36 2.57 9.35
CA ILE A 92 -1.84 3.73 8.58
C ILE A 92 -0.96 4.95 8.83
N ARG A 93 -0.59 5.23 10.09
CA ARG A 93 0.31 6.33 10.42
C ARG A 93 1.64 6.22 9.67
N TYR A 94 2.30 5.05 9.69
CA TYR A 94 3.55 4.89 8.97
C TYR A 94 3.38 4.96 7.44
N LEU A 95 2.29 4.44 6.88
CA LEU A 95 1.99 4.60 5.45
C LEU A 95 1.89 6.10 5.08
N GLN A 96 1.20 6.90 5.90
CA GLN A 96 1.07 8.34 5.72
C GLN A 96 2.41 9.07 5.87
N GLU A 97 3.21 8.72 6.88
CA GLU A 97 4.54 9.30 7.08
C GLU A 97 5.47 8.99 5.90
N VAL A 98 5.52 7.73 5.46
CA VAL A 98 6.32 7.30 4.31
C VAL A 98 5.89 8.04 3.04
N GLN A 99 4.59 8.19 2.81
CA GLN A 99 4.07 8.96 1.69
C GLN A 99 4.41 10.45 1.78
N THR A 100 4.32 11.04 2.97
CA THR A 100 4.67 12.45 3.22
C THR A 100 6.14 12.73 2.92
N GLU A 101 7.01 11.75 3.18
CA GLU A 101 8.43 11.78 2.81
C GLU A 101 8.67 11.54 1.31
N GLY A 102 7.62 11.48 0.48
CA GLY A 102 7.70 11.40 -0.98
C GLY A 102 8.00 10.01 -1.53
N TRP A 103 7.71 8.96 -0.77
CA TRP A 103 7.78 7.58 -1.26
C TRP A 103 6.43 7.13 -1.82
N ASP A 104 6.44 6.50 -2.98
CA ASP A 104 5.26 5.90 -3.60
C ASP A 104 5.13 4.45 -3.17
N LEU A 105 3.96 4.06 -2.64
CA LEU A 105 3.62 2.65 -2.46
C LEU A 105 3.38 2.00 -3.83
N VAL A 106 4.13 0.95 -4.15
CA VAL A 106 4.05 0.29 -5.46
C VAL A 106 3.62 -1.16 -5.42
N GLN A 107 3.76 -1.84 -4.28
CA GLN A 107 3.31 -3.21 -4.12
C GLN A 107 2.98 -3.51 -2.66
N VAL A 108 1.93 -4.29 -2.44
CA VAL A 108 1.57 -4.87 -1.15
C VAL A 108 1.48 -6.38 -1.32
N THR A 109 2.22 -7.14 -0.50
CA THR A 109 2.28 -8.60 -0.56
C THR A 109 1.96 -9.18 0.82
N PRO A 110 0.76 -9.77 1.02
CA PRO A 110 0.43 -10.49 2.25
C PRO A 110 0.98 -11.92 2.22
N LEU A 111 1.41 -12.40 3.39
CA LEU A 111 1.98 -13.72 3.63
C LEU A 111 1.42 -14.25 4.94
N THR A 112 1.07 -15.53 4.97
CA THR A 112 0.56 -16.20 6.17
C THR A 112 1.29 -17.52 6.35
N GLN A 113 1.88 -17.74 7.52
CA GLN A 113 2.51 -19.02 7.84
C GLN A 113 1.94 -19.54 9.16
N THR A 114 1.38 -20.74 9.12
CA THR A 114 1.05 -21.51 10.32
C THR A 114 2.18 -22.50 10.61
N LEU A 115 2.61 -22.59 11.86
CA LEU A 115 3.51 -23.64 12.30
C LEU A 115 2.67 -24.78 12.88
N GLN A 116 2.70 -25.94 12.25
CA GLN A 116 2.16 -27.16 12.84
C GLN A 116 3.24 -27.81 13.69
N SER A 117 2.99 -27.94 14.99
CA SER A 117 3.82 -28.74 15.89
C SER A 117 2.94 -29.80 16.54
N GLY A 118 3.23 -31.07 16.25
CA GLY A 118 2.59 -32.23 16.88
C GLY A 118 1.06 -32.32 16.77
N GLY A 119 0.45 -31.77 15.71
CA GLY A 119 -1.01 -31.76 15.52
C GLY A 119 -1.76 -30.59 16.16
N SER A 120 -1.05 -29.66 16.82
CA SER A 120 -1.63 -28.41 17.33
C SER A 120 -1.33 -27.22 16.40
N THR A 121 -2.34 -26.41 16.10
CA THR A 121 -2.24 -25.20 15.25
C THR A 121 -2.09 -23.92 16.07
N GLY A 122 -1.36 -23.97 17.19
CA GLY A 122 -1.34 -22.88 18.18
C GLY A 122 -0.39 -21.71 17.86
N GLN A 123 0.36 -21.78 16.75
CA GLN A 123 1.35 -20.77 16.40
C GLN A 123 1.27 -20.39 14.92
N GLY A 124 1.32 -19.09 14.65
CA GLY A 124 1.37 -18.56 13.30
C GLY A 124 1.94 -17.15 13.23
N ILE A 125 2.22 -16.72 12.01
CA ILE A 125 2.69 -15.38 11.70
C ILE A 125 1.90 -14.88 10.49
N PHE A 126 1.28 -13.72 10.63
CA PHE A 126 0.83 -12.90 9.52
C PHE A 126 1.94 -11.91 9.19
N MET A 127 2.25 -11.73 7.91
CA MET A 127 3.25 -10.78 7.46
C MET A 127 2.72 -10.03 6.25
N THR A 128 2.85 -8.71 6.22
CA THR A 128 2.54 -7.91 5.02
C THR A 128 3.74 -7.07 4.63
N ARG A 129 4.17 -7.17 3.38
CA ARG A 129 5.27 -6.38 2.82
C ARG A 129 4.71 -5.26 1.96
N TYR A 130 5.08 -4.03 2.29
CA TYR A 130 4.76 -2.82 1.55
C TYR A 130 6.06 -2.35 0.88
N LEU A 131 6.12 -2.49 -0.44
CA LEU A 131 7.26 -2.02 -1.23
C LEU A 131 6.99 -0.59 -1.67
N PHE A 132 7.91 0.28 -1.33
CA PHE A 132 7.93 1.67 -1.73
C PHE A 132 9.06 1.94 -2.71
N ARG A 133 8.86 2.93 -3.57
CA ARG A 133 9.93 3.52 -4.38
C ARG A 133 9.94 5.04 -4.23
N LYS A 134 11.11 5.62 -4.40
CA LYS A 134 11.30 7.07 -4.52
C LYS A 134 12.27 7.34 -5.65
N ALA A 135 12.00 8.34 -6.49
CA ALA A 135 12.95 8.74 -7.53
C ALA A 135 14.26 9.21 -6.88
N LYS A 136 15.40 8.82 -7.44
CA LYS A 136 16.70 9.37 -7.03
C LYS A 136 16.87 10.81 -7.51
#